data_AF-A0A7W1I071-F1
#
_entry.id   AF-A0A7W1I071-F1
#
_cell.length_a   1.000
_cell.length_b   1.000
_cell.length_c   1.000
_cell.angle_alpha   90.00
_cell.angle_beta   90.00
_cell.angle_gamma   90.00
#
_symmetry.space_group_name_H-M   'P 1'
#
loop_
_entity.id
_entity.type
_entity.pdbx_description
1 polymer ?
#
loop_
_entity_poly.entity_id
_entity_poly.type
_entity_poly.pdbx_seq_one_letter_code
_entity_poly.pdbx_strand_id
1 'polypeptide(L)'
;MANIGDYEKTYADFDWEAPERFNFGRDVVDRWAAQDRAAMIWLGMSGEERRLDFAQFSVLSNRFANVAREMGVGRGDRVMVLLGKVPEWHAILTGLMKLGAIAIPCAPQLRSGDLKFRAEHSGSVA
;
A
#
# COMPACT_ATOMS: atom_id res chain seq x y z
N MET A 1 2.87 -2.44 -26.90
CA MET A 1 1.64 -1.93 -27.55
C MET A 1 1.38 -0.57 -26.92
N ALA A 2 1.33 0.52 -27.68
CA ALA A 2 1.02 1.82 -27.08
C ALA A 2 -0.42 1.77 -26.55
N ASN A 3 -0.58 1.97 -25.24
CA ASN A 3 -1.84 1.79 -24.52
C ASN A 3 -2.85 2.90 -24.88
N ILE A 4 -2.37 3.99 -25.47
CA ILE A 4 -3.14 5.12 -25.98
C ILE A 4 -3.00 5.08 -27.50
N GLY A 5 -4.12 4.91 -28.20
CA GLY A 5 -4.17 4.90 -29.67
C GLY A 5 -4.00 6.31 -30.23
N ASP A 6 -5.00 7.17 -29.97
CA ASP A 6 -5.01 8.58 -30.35
C ASP A 6 -4.95 9.44 -29.08
N TYR A 7 -3.85 10.18 -28.91
CA TYR A 7 -3.65 11.01 -27.73
C TYR A 7 -4.62 12.18 -27.66
N GLU A 8 -4.82 12.91 -28.76
CA GLU A 8 -5.65 14.13 -28.78
C GLU A 8 -7.09 13.78 -28.45
N LYS A 9 -7.61 12.71 -29.06
CA LYS A 9 -8.94 12.21 -28.76
C LYS A 9 -9.05 11.72 -27.31
N THR A 10 -8.09 10.91 -26.85
CA THR A 10 -8.13 10.40 -25.48
C THR A 10 -8.09 11.54 -24.46
N TYR A 11 -7.30 12.58 -24.71
CA TYR A 11 -7.22 13.75 -23.85
C TYR A 11 -8.52 14.55 -23.83
N ALA A 12 -9.15 14.76 -24.99
CA ALA A 12 -10.39 15.52 -25.12
C ALA A 12 -11.59 14.80 -24.47
N ASP A 13 -11.66 13.47 -24.60
CA ASP A 13 -12.81 12.66 -24.19
C ASP A 13 -12.64 12.01 -22.81
N PHE A 14 -11.52 12.26 -22.12
CA PHE A 14 -11.20 11.57 -20.87
C PHE A 14 -12.18 11.92 -19.74
N ASP A 15 -12.79 10.89 -19.15
CA ASP A 15 -13.56 10.98 -17.92
C ASP A 15 -13.16 9.85 -16.95
N TRP A 16 -13.20 10.14 -15.65
CA TRP A 16 -12.89 9.15 -14.63
C TRP A 16 -14.12 8.30 -14.32
N GLU A 17 -14.15 7.07 -14.84
CA GLU A 17 -15.10 6.04 -14.38
C GLU A 17 -14.69 5.48 -13.00
N ALA A 18 -14.78 6.31 -11.97
CA ALA A 18 -14.44 5.94 -10.60
C ALA A 18 -15.68 5.37 -9.86
N PRO A 19 -15.56 4.22 -9.17
CA PRO A 19 -16.65 3.69 -8.38
C PRO A 19 -16.93 4.57 -7.15
N GLU A 20 -18.19 4.64 -6.72
CA GLU A 20 -18.60 5.37 -5.51
C GLU A 20 -17.82 4.93 -4.27
N ARG A 21 -17.47 3.64 -4.20
CA ARG A 21 -16.66 3.07 -3.11
C ARG A 21 -15.49 2.30 -3.67
N PHE A 22 -14.30 2.67 -3.21
CA PHE A 22 -13.05 2.03 -3.59
C PHE A 22 -12.21 1.71 -2.35
N ASN A 23 -11.56 0.54 -2.37
CA ASN A 23 -10.52 0.16 -1.44
C ASN A 23 -9.41 -0.57 -2.20
N PHE A 24 -8.21 0.02 -2.27
CA PHE A 24 -7.10 -0.53 -3.05
C PHE A 24 -6.75 -1.98 -2.67
N GLY A 25 -6.77 -2.31 -1.37
CA GLY A 25 -6.47 -3.67 -0.93
C GLY A 25 -7.50 -4.70 -1.38
N ARG A 26 -8.79 -4.34 -1.39
CA ARG A 26 -9.86 -5.23 -1.86
C ARG A 26 -9.94 -5.26 -3.39
N ASP A 27 -10.06 -4.09 -4.00
CA ASP A 27 -10.45 -3.95 -5.41
C ASP A 27 -9.28 -4.19 -6.38
N VAL A 28 -8.03 -4.06 -5.88
CA VAL A 28 -6.82 -4.35 -6.65
C VAL A 28 -6.14 -5.60 -6.11
N VAL A 29 -5.61 -5.57 -4.88
CA VAL A 29 -4.75 -6.66 -4.37
C VAL A 29 -5.52 -7.97 -4.26
N ASP A 30 -6.68 -7.98 -3.62
CA ASP A 30 -7.48 -9.21 -3.46
C ASP A 30 -8.11 -9.67 -4.79
N ARG A 31 -8.46 -8.73 -5.69
CA ARG A 31 -8.92 -9.06 -7.05
C ARG A 31 -7.86 -9.79 -7.85
N TRP A 32 -6.59 -9.38 -7.76
CA TRP A 32 -5.48 -10.06 -8.42
C TRP A 32 -5.09 -11.36 -7.71
N ALA A 33 -5.25 -11.42 -6.38
CA ALA A 33 -5.00 -12.63 -5.60
C ALA A 33 -5.87 -13.81 -6.04
N ALA A 34 -7.08 -13.54 -6.51
CA ALA A 34 -7.99 -14.56 -7.05
C ALA A 34 -7.58 -15.13 -8.43
N GLN A 35 -6.50 -14.62 -9.05
CA GLN A 35 -6.12 -14.93 -10.44
C GLN A 35 -4.72 -15.56 -10.57
N ASP A 36 -4.17 -16.16 -9.51
CA ASP A 36 -2.83 -16.78 -9.47
C ASP A 36 -1.76 -15.94 -10.20
N ARG A 37 -1.59 -14.70 -9.75
CA ARG A 37 -0.76 -13.70 -10.43
C ARG A 37 0.46 -13.33 -9.63
N ALA A 38 1.64 -13.35 -10.27
CA ALA A 38 2.87 -12.82 -9.72
C ALA A 38 2.76 -11.32 -9.41
N ALA A 39 3.31 -10.88 -8.28
CA ALA A 39 3.21 -9.51 -7.81
C ALA A 39 4.57 -8.83 -7.68
N MET A 40 5.56 -9.50 -7.08
CA MET A 40 6.85 -8.92 -6.75
C MET A 40 7.98 -9.93 -6.89
N ILE A 41 9.09 -9.50 -7.48
CA ILE A 41 10.39 -10.11 -7.30
C ILE A 41 11.18 -9.14 -6.45
N TRP A 42 11.57 -9.56 -5.26
CA TRP A 42 12.35 -8.75 -4.34
C TRP A 42 13.75 -9.35 -4.20
N LEU A 43 14.74 -8.47 -4.21
CA LEU A 43 16.16 -8.81 -4.06
C LEU A 43 16.69 -8.19 -2.78
N GLY A 44 17.21 -9.03 -1.89
CA GLY A 44 17.86 -8.60 -0.66
C GLY A 44 19.29 -8.14 -0.88
N MET A 45 19.82 -7.42 0.10
CA MET A 45 21.19 -6.86 0.05
C MET A 45 22.27 -7.95 -0.03
N SER A 46 21.98 -9.15 0.47
CA SER A 46 22.89 -10.31 0.48
C SER A 46 22.65 -11.25 -0.71
N GLY A 47 21.91 -10.83 -1.73
CA GLY A 47 21.60 -11.64 -2.91
C GLY A 47 20.45 -12.63 -2.73
N GLU A 48 19.69 -12.55 -1.63
CA GLU A 48 18.46 -13.35 -1.49
C GLU A 48 17.42 -12.89 -2.51
N GLU A 49 16.65 -13.83 -3.05
CA GLU A 49 15.53 -13.53 -3.95
C GLU A 49 14.24 -14.08 -3.34
N ARG A 50 13.22 -13.23 -3.27
CA ARG A 50 11.86 -13.64 -2.91
C ARG A 50 10.93 -13.31 -4.07
N ARG A 51 10.22 -14.32 -4.56
CA ARG A 51 9.11 -14.15 -5.50
C ARG A 51 7.81 -14.23 -4.72
N LEU A 52 7.03 -13.16 -4.79
CA LEU A 52 5.74 -13.07 -4.14
C LEU A 52 4.62 -12.89 -5.16
N ASP A 53 3.53 -13.60 -4.94
CA ASP A 53 2.29 -13.45 -5.69
C ASP A 53 1.28 -12.56 -4.93
N PHE A 54 0.18 -12.20 -5.60
CA PHE A 54 -0.87 -11.39 -4.99
C PHE A 54 -1.62 -12.13 -3.86
N ALA A 55 -1.68 -13.47 -3.88
CA ALA A 55 -2.33 -14.24 -2.81
C ALA A 55 -1.55 -14.14 -1.49
N GLN A 56 -0.22 -14.20 -1.55
CA GLN A 56 0.66 -13.98 -0.41
C GLN A 56 0.53 -12.54 0.13
N PHE A 57 0.47 -11.52 -0.74
CA PHE A 57 0.20 -10.14 -0.29
C PHE A 57 -1.19 -9.97 0.32
N SER A 58 -2.21 -10.63 -0.22
CA SER A 58 -3.56 -10.61 0.34
C SER A 58 -3.57 -11.17 1.77
N VAL A 59 -2.93 -12.32 2.00
CA VAL A 59 -2.80 -12.94 3.33
C VAL A 59 -2.02 -12.04 4.28
N LEU A 60 -0.83 -11.56 3.88
CA LEU A 60 0.03 -10.75 4.74
C LEU A 60 -0.63 -9.41 5.11
N SER A 61 -1.28 -8.75 4.16
CA SER A 61 -1.98 -7.49 4.41
C SER A 61 -3.20 -7.67 5.33
N ASN A 62 -3.96 -8.76 5.17
CA ASN A 62 -5.06 -9.09 6.08
C ASN A 62 -4.59 -9.38 7.50
N ARG A 63 -3.48 -10.13 7.64
CA ARG A 63 -2.86 -10.39 8.94
C ARG A 63 -2.45 -9.10 9.64
N PHE A 64 -1.76 -8.21 8.93
CA PHE A 64 -1.36 -6.92 9.49
C PHE A 64 -2.57 -6.04 9.83
N ALA A 65 -3.57 -5.97 8.95
CA ALA A 65 -4.80 -5.22 9.20
C ALA A 65 -5.52 -5.69 10.48
N ASN A 66 -5.56 -6.99 10.75
CA ASN A 66 -6.18 -7.51 11.97
C ASN A 66 -5.40 -7.09 13.22
N VAL A 67 -4.06 -7.21 13.20
CA VAL A 67 -3.20 -6.76 14.31
C VAL A 67 -3.33 -5.26 14.54
N ALA A 68 -3.32 -4.44 13.48
CA ALA A 68 -3.48 -3.00 13.60
C ALA A 68 -4.85 -2.62 14.18
N ARG A 69 -5.92 -3.34 13.78
CA ARG A 69 -7.26 -3.16 14.38
C ARG A 69 -7.27 -3.49 15.87
N GLU A 70 -6.59 -4.57 16.28
CA GLU A 70 -6.46 -4.95 17.69
C GLU A 70 -5.68 -3.91 18.51
N MET A 71 -4.74 -3.20 17.88
CA MET A 71 -4.04 -2.06 18.48
C MET A 71 -4.87 -0.76 18.48
N GLY A 72 -6.12 -0.80 18.03
CA GLY A 72 -7.04 0.35 18.04
C GLY A 72 -7.01 1.22 16.79
N VAL A 73 -6.26 0.84 15.74
CA VAL A 73 -6.24 1.60 14.48
C VAL A 73 -7.54 1.40 13.70
N GLY A 74 -8.21 2.50 13.38
CA GLY A 74 -9.48 2.52 12.65
C GLY A 74 -9.46 3.30 11.35
N ARG A 75 -10.65 3.45 10.77
CA ARG A 75 -10.85 4.25 9.56
C ARG A 75 -10.52 5.71 9.84
N GLY A 76 -9.73 6.29 8.94
CA GLY A 76 -9.27 7.67 9.02
C GLY A 76 -7.98 7.83 9.81
N ASP A 77 -7.60 6.87 10.66
CA ASP A 77 -6.39 6.95 11.49
C ASP A 77 -5.12 7.04 10.67
N ARG A 78 -4.22 7.92 11.09
CA ARG A 78 -2.95 8.17 10.41
C ARG A 78 -1.87 7.35 11.09
N VAL A 79 -1.16 6.55 10.31
CA VAL A 79 -0.16 5.60 10.85
C VAL A 79 1.17 5.79 10.12
N MET A 80 2.22 6.12 10.86
CA MET A 80 3.56 6.25 10.32
C MET A 80 4.16 4.87 10.06
N VAL A 81 4.71 4.68 8.85
CA VAL A 81 5.34 3.42 8.45
C VAL A 81 6.80 3.67 8.14
N LEU A 82 7.67 3.39 9.11
CA LEU A 82 9.11 3.50 9.01
C LEU A 82 9.73 2.12 8.83
N LEU A 83 9.85 1.67 7.58
CA LEU A 83 10.45 0.37 7.25
C LEU A 83 11.25 0.47 5.95
N GLY A 84 12.30 -0.35 5.82
CA GLY A 84 13.13 -0.42 4.62
C GLY A 84 12.38 -0.96 3.40
N LYS A 85 13.11 -1.10 2.29
CA LYS A 85 12.60 -1.66 1.03
C LYS A 85 12.46 -3.19 1.14
N VAL A 86 11.52 -3.67 1.94
CA VAL A 86 11.22 -5.10 2.12
C VAL A 86 9.77 -5.39 1.70
N PRO A 87 9.42 -6.63 1.30
CA PRO A 87 8.06 -6.97 0.87
C PRO A 87 6.99 -6.62 1.91
N GLU A 88 7.30 -6.75 3.19
CA GLU A 88 6.41 -6.48 4.31
C GLU A 88 5.93 -5.02 4.34
N TRP A 89 6.72 -4.07 3.82
CA TRP A 89 6.31 -2.67 3.68
C TRP A 89 5.04 -2.56 2.83
N HIS A 90 4.95 -3.30 1.73
CA HIS A 90 3.77 -3.28 0.85
C HIS A 90 2.56 -3.98 1.48
N ALA A 91 2.80 -5.04 2.26
CA ALA A 91 1.75 -5.71 3.01
C ALA A 91 1.15 -4.79 4.10
N ILE A 92 2.00 -4.05 4.82
CA ILE A 92 1.60 -3.07 5.84
C ILE A 92 0.77 -1.95 5.23
N LEU A 93 1.25 -1.31 4.15
CA LEU A 93 0.48 -0.24 3.50
C LEU A 93 -0.86 -0.75 3.00
N THR A 94 -0.89 -1.93 2.38
CA THR A 94 -2.13 -2.55 1.91
C THR A 94 -3.07 -2.86 3.06
N GLY A 95 -2.56 -3.36 4.18
CA GLY A 95 -3.36 -3.64 5.38
C GLY A 95 -3.98 -2.38 5.99
N LEU A 96 -3.22 -1.29 6.09
CA LEU A 96 -3.73 0.02 6.52
C LEU A 96 -4.81 0.54 5.57
N MET A 97 -4.60 0.45 4.26
CA MET A 97 -5.60 0.82 3.26
C MET A 97 -6.87 -0.03 3.39
N LYS A 98 -6.76 -1.34 3.65
CA LYS A 98 -7.91 -2.23 3.89
C LYS A 98 -8.72 -1.81 5.12
N LEU A 99 -8.07 -1.33 6.18
CA LEU A 99 -8.75 -0.76 7.36
C LEU A 99 -9.41 0.59 7.08
N GLY A 100 -9.07 1.25 5.97
CA GLY A 100 -9.40 2.64 5.73
C GLY A 100 -8.56 3.61 6.56
N ALA A 101 -7.44 3.16 7.11
CA ALA A 101 -6.43 4.00 7.73
C ALA A 101 -5.59 4.69 6.65
N ILE A 102 -4.97 5.82 7.01
CA ILE A 102 -4.11 6.63 6.16
C ILE A 102 -2.65 6.30 6.52
N ALA A 103 -1.99 5.56 5.65
CA ALA A 103 -0.58 5.26 5.84
C ALA A 103 0.29 6.49 5.52
N ILE A 104 1.31 6.73 6.35
CA ILE A 104 2.31 7.79 6.19
C ILE A 104 3.68 7.14 6.02
N PRO A 105 4.10 6.86 4.77
CA PRO A 105 5.38 6.23 4.53
C PRO A 105 6.53 7.13 4.94
N CYS A 106 7.47 6.58 5.70
CA CYS A 106 8.63 7.28 6.21
C CYS A 106 9.91 6.57 5.73
N ALA A 107 10.84 7.35 5.18
CA ALA A 107 12.12 6.81 4.72
C ALA A 107 13.01 6.46 5.94
N PRO A 108 13.72 5.31 5.93
CA PRO A 108 14.62 4.95 7.03
C PRO A 108 15.75 5.96 7.31
N GLN A 109 16.04 6.86 6.37
CA GLN A 109 17.05 7.90 6.48
C GLN A 109 16.60 9.12 7.28
N LEU A 110 15.30 9.22 7.62
CA LEU A 110 14.77 10.33 8.40
C LEU A 110 15.37 10.36 9.80
N ARG A 111 15.70 11.55 10.28
CA ARG A 111 16.23 11.74 11.64
C ARG A 111 15.09 11.97 12.62
N SER A 112 15.41 11.97 13.91
CA SER A 112 14.43 12.15 14.98
C SER A 112 13.59 13.43 14.83
N GLY A 113 14.19 14.55 14.43
CA GLY A 113 13.47 15.80 14.16
C GLY A 113 12.47 15.68 13.02
N ASP A 114 12.84 14.98 11.95
CA ASP A 114 11.97 14.77 10.78
C ASP A 114 10.77 13.87 11.11
N LEU A 115 11.00 12.85 11.95
CA LEU A 115 9.97 11.93 12.41
C LEU A 115 9.01 12.64 13.36
N LYS A 116 9.54 13.41 14.32
CA LYS A 116 8.74 14.21 15.25
C LYS A 116 7.85 15.18 14.48
N PHE A 117 8.42 15.94 13.55
CA PHE A 117 7.65 16.87 12.72
C PHE A 117 6.50 16.17 11.99
N ARG A 118 6.75 15.00 11.38
CA ARG A 118 5.70 14.23 10.68
C ARG A 118 4.62 13.73 11.61
N ALA A 119 4.99 13.21 12.78
CA ALA A 119 4.03 12.70 13.76
C ALA A 119 3.09 13.83 14.22
N GLU A 120 3.67 14.97 14.60
CA GLU A 120 2.92 16.14 15.07
C GLU A 120 2.07 16.76 13.96
N HIS A 121 2.65 16.97 12.78
CA HIS A 121 1.94 17.61 11.66
C HIS A 121 0.79 16.76 11.14
N SER A 122 0.94 15.44 11.13
CA SER A 122 -0.07 14.52 10.60
C SER A 122 -1.11 14.06 11.63
N GLY A 123 -0.84 14.24 12.93
CA GLY A 123 -1.67 13.66 13.99
C GLY A 123 -1.70 12.13 13.93
N SER A 124 -0.55 11.51 13.68
CA SER A 124 -0.43 10.05 13.64
C SER A 124 -0.69 9.45 15.01
N VAL A 125 -1.48 8.38 15.05
CA VAL A 125 -1.85 7.67 16.30
C VAL A 125 -0.96 6.45 16.55
N ALA A 126 -0.22 6.03 15.54
CA ALA A 126 0.72 4.91 15.57
C ALA A 126 1.87 5.15 14.58
#